data_AF-A0A8S3TQK3-F1
#
_entry.id   AF-A0A8S3TQK3-F1
#
_cell.length_a   1.000
_cell.length_b   1.000
_cell.length_c   1.000
_cell.angle_alpha   90.00
_cell.angle_beta   90.00
_cell.angle_gamma   90.00
#
_symmetry.space_group_name_H-M   'P 1'
#
loop_
_entity.id
_entity.type
_entity.pdbx_description
1 polymer ?
#
loop_
_entity_poly.entity_id
_entity_poly.type
_entity_poly.pdbx_seq_one_letter_code
_entity_poly.pdbx_strand_id
1 'polypeptide(L)'
;MYDELTGINIMTDARHGWRKNAKDSSVVAIGEKIHKVLKCEHITKSDDSVSQRHEKLGTQRIYHYLEEQDVQLVKDTGIITNQNDPWHAIKKVKVAMKRVSAGPKYLKEKSWSAQLEDKVESVATHFHWAVRNCEENPKELKDVLLNIVEHYKNNHQKCHLIHDVSVIQITNLSG
;
A
#
# COMPACT_ATOMS: atom_id res chain seq x y z
N MET A 1 27.19 4.58 2.67
CA MET A 1 27.65 3.21 2.98
C MET A 1 26.95 2.85 4.27
N TYR A 2 25.81 2.16 4.18
CA TYR A 2 25.05 1.77 5.36
C TYR A 2 25.63 0.44 5.82
N ASP A 3 26.31 0.45 6.96
CA ASP A 3 26.73 -0.77 7.62
C ASP A 3 25.54 -1.72 7.75
N GLU A 4 25.78 -3.01 7.53
CA GLU A 4 24.79 -4.07 7.67
C GLU A 4 24.20 -4.01 9.09
N LEU A 5 23.05 -3.35 9.24
CA LEU A 5 22.31 -3.32 10.49
C LEU A 5 21.88 -4.76 10.79
N THR A 6 22.55 -5.39 11.76
CA THR A 6 22.29 -6.75 12.25
C THR A 6 21.02 -6.77 13.09
N GLY A 7 19.85 -6.61 12.47
CA GLY A 7 18.57 -6.63 13.17
C GLY A 7 17.46 -7.30 12.38
N ILE A 8 16.35 -7.57 13.07
CA ILE A 8 15.16 -8.16 12.47
C ILE A 8 14.19 -7.02 12.13
N ASN A 9 13.78 -6.96 10.86
CA ASN A 9 12.65 -6.14 10.44
C ASN A 9 11.34 -6.81 10.89
N ILE A 10 10.44 -6.03 11.46
CA ILE A 10 9.15 -6.50 11.94
C ILE A 10 8.02 -5.70 11.31
N MET A 11 6.92 -6.38 11.05
CA MET A 11 5.64 -5.78 10.65
C MET A 11 4.65 -5.98 11.80
N THR A 12 3.94 -4.92 12.18
CA THR A 12 2.87 -4.98 13.17
C THR A 12 1.51 -4.76 12.53
N ASP A 13 0.52 -5.56 12.90
CA ASP A 13 -0.89 -5.37 12.50
C ASP A 13 -1.79 -5.48 13.73
N ALA A 14 -2.81 -4.63 13.80
CA ALA A 14 -3.82 -4.66 14.85
C ALA A 14 -5.18 -5.06 14.30
N ARG A 15 -5.73 -6.13 14.86
CA ARG A 15 -7.09 -6.60 14.54
C ARG A 15 -8.03 -6.26 15.69
N HIS A 16 -8.93 -5.32 15.43
CA HIS A 16 -10.02 -4.98 16.34
C HIS A 16 -11.17 -6.00 16.22
N GLY A 17 -11.84 -6.31 17.33
CA GLY A 17 -13.09 -7.07 17.30
C GLY A 17 -14.16 -6.41 16.41
N TRP A 18 -15.07 -7.21 15.86
CA TRP A 18 -16.00 -6.85 14.75
C TRP A 18 -16.92 -5.63 14.97
N ARG A 19 -16.98 -5.01 16.15
CA ARG A 19 -17.90 -3.89 16.45
C ARG A 19 -17.21 -2.53 16.46
N LYS A 20 -17.96 -1.47 16.13
CA LYS A 20 -17.50 -0.06 16.11
C LYS A 20 -16.77 0.39 17.39
N ASN A 21 -17.09 -0.21 18.52
CA ASN A 21 -16.41 -0.04 19.80
C ASN A 21 -15.82 -1.39 20.23
N ALA A 22 -14.79 -1.85 19.51
CA ALA A 22 -14.18 -3.14 19.78
C ALA A 22 -13.79 -3.24 21.27
N LYS A 23 -14.30 -4.28 21.94
CA LYS A 23 -14.03 -4.56 23.37
C LYS A 23 -12.53 -4.82 23.60
N ASP A 24 -11.89 -5.33 22.58
CA ASP A 24 -10.56 -5.89 22.61
C ASP A 24 -9.93 -5.81 21.22
N SER A 25 -8.61 -5.97 21.19
CA SER A 25 -7.80 -5.91 19.97
C SER A 25 -6.59 -6.82 20.14
N SER A 26 -6.30 -7.58 19.10
CA SER A 26 -5.08 -8.39 19.05
C SER A 26 -4.08 -7.69 18.15
N VAL A 27 -2.92 -7.34 18.70
CA VAL A 27 -1.81 -6.72 18.01
C VAL A 27 -0.74 -7.78 17.80
N VAL A 28 -0.37 -8.04 16.55
CA VAL A 28 0.57 -9.09 16.20
C VAL A 28 1.80 -8.47 15.56
N ALA A 29 2.98 -8.92 15.96
CA ALA A 29 4.23 -8.67 15.28
C ALA A 29 4.70 -9.91 14.52
N ILE A 30 5.05 -9.71 13.26
CA ILE A 30 5.54 -10.74 12.34
C ILE A 30 6.92 -10.31 11.86
N GLY A 31 7.89 -11.22 11.87
CA GLY A 31 9.19 -10.95 11.27
C GLY A 31 9.06 -10.88 9.74
N GLU A 32 9.50 -9.78 9.14
CA GLU A 32 9.29 -9.47 7.72
C GLU A 32 9.83 -10.57 6.80
N LYS A 33 11.07 -11.00 7.00
CA LYS A 33 11.74 -12.02 6.17
C LYS A 33 11.33 -13.45 6.50
N ILE A 34 11.06 -13.72 7.78
CA ILE A 34 10.80 -15.08 8.26
C ILE A 34 9.32 -15.45 8.21
N HIS A 35 8.43 -14.48 8.05
CA HIS A 35 6.97 -14.64 8.05
C HIS A 35 6.43 -15.42 9.27
N LYS A 36 7.16 -15.36 10.39
CA LYS A 36 6.78 -15.99 11.66
C LYS A 36 6.27 -14.94 12.62
N VAL A 37 5.26 -15.32 13.40
CA VAL A 37 4.76 -14.51 14.51
C VAL A 37 5.84 -14.46 15.59
N LEU A 38 6.29 -13.24 15.91
CA LEU A 38 7.25 -12.99 16.97
C LEU A 38 6.53 -12.81 18.32
N LYS A 39 5.43 -12.05 18.30
CA LYS A 39 4.63 -11.77 19.48
C LYS A 39 3.20 -11.41 19.10
N CYS A 40 2.27 -11.74 19.97
CA CYS A 40 0.88 -11.27 19.93
C CYS A 40 0.54 -10.69 21.29
N GLU A 41 0.02 -9.47 21.31
CA GLU A 41 -0.48 -8.77 22.48
C GLU A 41 -1.99 -8.59 22.37
N HIS A 42 -2.69 -8.93 23.44
CA HIS A 42 -4.14 -8.75 23.50
C HIS A 42 -4.47 -7.57 24.41
N ILE A 43 -5.05 -6.52 23.83
CA ILE A 43 -5.38 -5.27 24.50
C ILE A 43 -6.89 -5.19 24.68
N THR A 44 -7.32 -4.95 25.90
CA THR A 44 -8.72 -4.88 26.28
C THR A 44 -9.10 -3.47 26.73
N LYS A 45 -10.40 -3.22 26.90
CA LYS A 45 -10.90 -1.96 27.48
C LYS A 45 -10.42 -1.66 28.91
N SER A 46 -9.99 -2.69 29.65
CA SER A 46 -9.35 -2.50 30.95
C SER A 46 -7.94 -1.95 30.83
N ASP A 47 -7.23 -2.25 29.74
CA ASP A 47 -5.90 -1.70 29.47
C ASP A 47 -5.99 -0.27 28.96
N ASP A 48 -6.90 -0.01 28.02
CA ASP A 48 -7.17 1.32 27.48
C ASP A 48 -8.65 1.44 27.11
N SER A 49 -9.33 2.47 27.60
CA SER A 49 -10.74 2.72 27.29
C SER A 49 -11.00 3.11 25.82
N VAL A 50 -9.97 3.46 25.04
CA VAL A 50 -10.06 3.98 23.67
C VAL A 50 -9.52 2.95 22.66
N SER A 51 -10.41 2.36 21.85
CA SER A 51 -10.06 1.26 20.92
C SER A 51 -9.02 1.69 19.88
N GLN A 52 -9.08 2.96 19.47
CA GLN A 52 -8.17 3.57 18.50
C GLN A 52 -6.72 3.62 19.02
N ARG A 53 -6.51 3.55 20.33
CA ARG A 53 -5.17 3.54 20.95
C ARG A 53 -4.64 2.13 21.21
N HIS A 54 -5.47 1.09 21.07
CA HIS A 54 -5.05 -0.28 21.37
C HIS A 54 -3.89 -0.73 20.49
N GLU A 55 -3.86 -0.32 19.22
CA GLU A 55 -2.74 -0.61 18.32
C GLU A 55 -1.43 -0.01 18.84
N LYS A 56 -1.43 1.29 19.15
CA LYS A 56 -0.25 1.96 19.72
C LYS A 56 0.22 1.28 21.01
N LEU A 57 -0.70 0.97 21.92
CA LEU A 57 -0.36 0.36 23.21
C LEU A 57 0.18 -1.06 23.03
N GLY A 58 -0.46 -1.89 22.20
CA GLY A 58 0.01 -3.24 21.91
C GLY A 58 1.37 -3.24 21.23
N THR A 59 1.57 -2.35 20.25
CA THR A 59 2.86 -2.19 19.58
C THR A 59 3.96 -1.76 20.56
N GLN A 60 3.68 -0.82 21.49
CA GLN A 60 4.63 -0.44 22.53
C GLN A 60 5.01 -1.61 23.46
N ARG A 61 4.04 -2.43 23.88
CA ARG A 61 4.29 -3.63 24.69
C ARG A 61 5.17 -4.65 23.93
N ILE A 62 4.93 -4.82 22.63
CA ILE A 62 5.75 -5.69 21.79
C ILE A 62 7.19 -5.16 21.69
N TYR A 63 7.38 -3.87 21.45
CA TYR A 63 8.72 -3.28 21.40
C TYR A 63 9.47 -3.48 22.71
N HIS A 64 8.82 -3.22 23.85
CA HIS A 64 9.40 -3.44 25.17
C HIS A 64 9.80 -4.91 25.39
N TYR A 65 8.91 -5.84 25.04
CA TYR A 65 9.20 -7.27 25.13
C TYR A 65 10.42 -7.66 24.27
N LEU A 66 10.52 -7.16 23.04
CA LEU A 66 11.64 -7.48 22.15
C LEU A 66 12.96 -6.87 22.64
N GLU A 67 12.90 -5.67 23.23
CA GLU A 67 14.05 -5.03 23.88
C GLU A 67 14.51 -5.82 25.12
N GLU A 68 13.59 -6.31 25.95
CA GLU A 68 13.89 -7.19 27.09
C GLU A 68 14.49 -8.54 26.66
N GLN A 69 14.16 -9.02 25.47
CA GLN A 69 14.72 -10.25 24.89
C GLN A 69 16.05 -10.00 24.14
N ASP A 70 16.61 -8.79 24.22
CA ASP A 70 17.85 -8.37 23.53
C ASP A 70 17.78 -8.58 22.00
N VAL A 71 16.58 -8.45 21.43
CA VAL A 71 16.37 -8.55 19.98
C VAL A 71 16.66 -7.19 19.35
N GLN A 72 17.76 -7.09 18.58
CA GLN A 72 18.04 -5.90 17.79
C GLN A 72 16.97 -5.71 16.69
N LEU A 73 16.24 -4.61 16.79
CA LEU A 73 15.25 -4.19 15.79
C LEU A 73 15.84 -3.08 14.93
N VAL A 74 15.77 -3.26 13.62
CA VAL A 74 16.05 -2.18 12.68
C VAL A 74 14.86 -1.24 12.71
N LYS A 75 15.00 -0.11 13.41
CA LYS A 75 13.98 0.94 13.42
C LYS A 75 14.20 1.78 12.16
N ASP A 76 13.25 1.73 11.24
CA ASP A 76 13.19 2.72 10.18
C ASP A 76 12.86 4.07 10.83
N THR A 77 13.89 4.91 11.02
CA THR A 77 13.75 6.28 11.53
C THR A 77 13.27 7.24 10.44
N GLY A 78 12.98 6.71 9.25
CA GLY A 78 12.34 7.43 8.16
C GLY A 78 11.02 8.01 8.61
N ILE A 79 10.96 9.34 8.59
CA ILE A 79 9.76 10.20 8.52
C ILE A 79 8.51 9.35 8.28
N ILE A 80 7.53 9.41 9.19
CA ILE A 80 6.20 8.82 9.02
C ILE A 80 5.53 9.50 7.82
N THR A 81 5.92 9.13 6.61
CA THR A 81 5.10 9.26 5.42
C THR A 81 3.94 8.34 5.71
N ASN A 82 2.74 8.93 5.74
CA ASN A 82 1.52 8.20 6.05
C ASN A 82 1.55 6.82 5.37
N GLN A 83 1.33 5.76 6.13
CA GLN A 83 1.05 4.44 5.60
C GLN A 83 -0.32 4.45 4.92
N ASN A 84 -0.59 5.39 4.02
CA ASN A 84 -1.64 5.20 3.04
C ASN A 84 -1.16 4.05 2.18
N ASP A 85 -1.54 2.84 2.59
CA ASP A 85 -1.33 1.69 1.74
C ASP A 85 -1.94 2.02 0.34
N PRO A 86 -1.30 1.54 -0.73
CA PRO A 86 -1.84 1.70 -2.07
C PRO A 86 -3.28 1.19 -2.19
N TRP A 87 -3.66 0.26 -1.31
CA TRP A 87 -4.98 -0.32 -1.23
C TRP A 87 -6.07 0.69 -0.82
N HIS A 88 -5.89 1.47 0.24
CA HIS A 88 -6.84 2.49 0.70
C HIS A 88 -6.94 3.64 -0.30
N ALA A 89 -5.83 4.01 -0.97
CA ALA A 89 -5.85 4.99 -2.05
C ALA A 89 -6.72 4.54 -3.23
N ILE A 90 -6.52 3.31 -3.71
CA ILE A 90 -7.24 2.76 -4.87
C ILE A 90 -8.69 2.42 -4.53
N LYS A 91 -8.99 2.06 -3.27
CA LYS A 91 -10.38 1.86 -2.82
C LYS A 91 -11.25 3.09 -3.05
N LYS A 92 -10.73 4.30 -2.82
CA LYS A 92 -11.47 5.55 -3.09
C LYS A 92 -11.71 5.73 -4.59
N VAL A 93 -10.74 5.38 -5.43
CA VAL A 93 -10.89 5.39 -6.90
C VAL A 93 -12.01 4.43 -7.34
N LYS A 94 -12.04 3.20 -6.80
CA LYS A 94 -13.11 2.23 -7.09
C LYS A 94 -14.49 2.77 -6.73
N VAL A 95 -14.63 3.42 -5.58
CA VAL A 95 -15.90 4.03 -5.15
C VAL A 95 -16.32 5.17 -6.09
N ALA A 96 -15.38 6.03 -6.48
CA ALA A 96 -15.65 7.12 -7.42
C ALA A 96 -16.07 6.58 -8.79
N MET A 97 -15.36 5.58 -9.32
CA MET A 97 -15.65 4.96 -10.60
C MET A 97 -17.02 4.27 -10.59
N LYS A 98 -17.37 3.59 -9.49
CA LYS A 98 -18.66 2.91 -9.35
C LYS A 98 -19.86 3.85 -9.46
N ARG A 99 -19.71 5.12 -9.08
CA ARG A 99 -20.79 6.14 -9.20
C ARG A 99 -21.10 6.49 -10.66
N VAL A 100 -20.10 6.42 -11.53
CA VAL A 100 -20.24 6.76 -12.96
C VAL A 100 -20.39 5.53 -13.86
N SER A 101 -20.18 4.33 -13.32
CA SER A 101 -20.35 3.07 -14.04
C SER A 101 -21.65 2.34 -13.76
N ALA A 102 -22.30 2.60 -12.62
CA ALA A 102 -23.51 1.88 -12.21
C ALA A 102 -24.51 2.79 -11.49
N GLY A 103 -25.80 2.55 -11.73
CA GLY A 103 -26.86 3.27 -11.05
C GLY A 103 -28.27 2.87 -11.52
N PRO A 104 -29.32 3.52 -10.99
CA PRO A 104 -30.69 3.31 -11.44
C PRO A 104 -30.87 3.58 -12.95
N LYS A 105 -31.70 2.77 -13.63
CA LYS A 105 -31.91 2.86 -15.08
C LYS A 105 -32.35 4.25 -15.57
N TYR A 106 -33.11 5.00 -14.77
CA TYR A 106 -33.55 6.37 -15.09
C TYR A 106 -32.44 7.43 -15.04
N LEU A 107 -31.29 7.11 -14.44
CA LEU A 107 -30.09 7.95 -14.38
C LEU A 107 -29.03 7.56 -15.41
N LYS A 108 -29.31 6.52 -16.22
CA LYS A 108 -28.43 6.10 -17.32
C LYS A 108 -28.24 7.28 -18.29
N GLU A 109 -27.01 7.49 -18.72
CA GLU A 109 -26.55 8.61 -19.58
C GLU A 109 -26.63 10.00 -18.94
N LYS A 110 -27.10 10.12 -17.69
CA LYS A 110 -27.08 11.37 -16.91
C LYS A 110 -25.97 11.38 -15.88
N SER A 111 -25.96 10.40 -14.98
CA SER A 111 -24.98 10.30 -13.89
C SER A 111 -24.08 9.07 -13.99
N TRP A 112 -24.44 8.09 -14.83
CA TRP A 112 -23.66 6.89 -15.08
C TRP A 112 -23.83 6.36 -16.51
N SER A 113 -22.83 5.67 -17.03
CA SER A 113 -22.81 5.14 -18.40
C SER A 113 -22.62 3.62 -18.43
N ALA A 114 -23.39 2.93 -19.26
CA ALA A 114 -23.25 1.50 -19.50
C ALA A 114 -21.91 1.13 -20.16
N GLN A 115 -21.24 2.07 -20.83
CA GLN A 115 -19.91 1.84 -21.41
C GLN A 115 -18.82 1.64 -20.34
N LEU A 116 -19.11 2.02 -19.09
CA LEU A 116 -18.17 1.97 -17.97
C LEU A 116 -18.49 0.85 -16.98
N GLU A 117 -19.60 0.12 -17.17
CA GLU A 117 -20.16 -0.85 -16.22
C GLU A 117 -19.15 -1.94 -15.81
N ASP A 118 -18.38 -2.45 -16.77
CA ASP A 118 -17.38 -3.50 -16.59
C ASP A 118 -15.95 -2.96 -16.33
N LYS A 119 -15.76 -1.65 -16.27
CA LYS A 119 -14.42 -1.02 -16.25
C LYS A 119 -13.85 -0.81 -14.85
N VAL A 120 -14.64 -0.94 -13.79
CA VAL A 120 -14.22 -0.61 -12.42
C VAL A 120 -13.02 -1.45 -11.96
N GLU A 121 -13.07 -2.77 -12.18
CA GLU A 121 -11.99 -3.67 -11.72
C GLU A 121 -10.73 -3.52 -12.55
N SER A 122 -10.85 -3.39 -13.87
CA SER A 122 -9.72 -3.18 -14.76
C SER A 122 -9.04 -1.82 -14.52
N VAL A 123 -9.80 -0.76 -14.19
CA VAL A 123 -9.22 0.53 -13.73
C VAL A 123 -8.44 0.34 -12.43
N ALA A 124 -8.99 -0.39 -11.47
CA ALA A 124 -8.32 -0.63 -10.19
C ALA A 124 -7.00 -1.39 -10.37
N THR A 125 -6.99 -2.44 -11.20
CA THR A 125 -5.78 -3.21 -11.52
C THR A 125 -4.71 -2.35 -12.19
N HIS A 126 -5.10 -1.51 -13.15
CA HIS A 126 -4.18 -0.56 -13.79
C HIS A 126 -3.54 0.40 -12.78
N PHE A 127 -4.35 0.94 -11.86
CA PHE A 127 -3.85 1.86 -10.83
C PHE A 127 -2.95 1.14 -9.82
N HIS A 128 -3.26 -0.11 -9.46
CA HIS A 128 -2.38 -0.93 -8.61
C HIS A 128 -1.02 -1.16 -9.27
N TRP A 129 -1.02 -1.43 -10.58
CA TRP A 129 0.21 -1.58 -11.34
C TRP A 129 0.99 -0.26 -11.42
N ALA A 130 0.32 0.85 -11.74
CA ALA A 130 0.95 2.17 -11.87
C ALA A 130 1.67 2.61 -10.59
N VAL A 131 1.03 2.48 -9.42
CA VAL A 131 1.63 2.85 -8.13
C VAL A 131 2.87 2.01 -7.80
N ARG A 132 2.93 0.76 -8.27
CA ARG A 132 4.08 -0.13 -8.05
C ARG A 132 5.24 0.10 -9.02
N ASN A 133 4.97 0.71 -10.18
CA ASN A 133 5.93 0.82 -11.27
C ASN A 133 6.25 2.28 -11.65
N CYS A 134 5.90 3.25 -10.79
CA CYS A 134 6.19 4.66 -11.07
C CYS A 134 7.53 5.15 -10.50
N GLU A 135 8.35 4.28 -9.91
CA GLU A 135 9.69 4.60 -9.36
C GLU A 135 9.68 5.86 -8.47
N GLU A 136 8.61 6.04 -7.67
CA GLU A 136 8.38 7.21 -6.83
C GLU A 136 8.29 8.56 -7.58
N ASN A 137 8.22 8.54 -8.91
CA ASN A 137 8.11 9.71 -9.76
C ASN A 137 6.63 10.12 -9.98
N PRO A 138 6.21 11.31 -9.48
CA PRO A 138 4.83 11.74 -9.59
C PRO A 138 4.38 12.06 -11.03
N LYS A 139 5.32 12.42 -11.92
CA LYS A 139 5.02 12.68 -13.34
C LYS A 139 4.73 11.37 -14.06
N GLU A 140 5.60 10.38 -13.89
CA GLU A 140 5.42 9.04 -14.46
C GLU A 140 4.13 8.40 -13.97
N LEU A 141 3.83 8.53 -12.67
CA LEU A 141 2.57 8.04 -12.12
C LEU A 141 1.37 8.67 -12.85
N LYS A 142 1.37 9.99 -13.02
CA LYS A 142 0.27 10.70 -13.71
C LYS A 142 0.13 10.22 -15.15
N ASP A 143 1.24 10.08 -15.87
CA ASP A 143 1.23 9.71 -17.28
C ASP A 143 0.76 8.26 -17.48
N VAL A 144 1.23 7.34 -16.63
CA VAL A 144 0.75 5.95 -16.62
C VAL A 144 -0.74 5.90 -16.29
N LEU A 145 -1.22 6.64 -15.29
CA LEU A 145 -2.65 6.66 -14.92
C LEU A 145 -3.54 7.19 -16.07
N LEU A 146 -3.09 8.22 -16.79
CA LEU A 146 -3.82 8.79 -17.92
C LEU A 146 -3.79 7.89 -19.17
N ASN A 147 -2.79 7.00 -19.29
CA ASN A 147 -2.67 6.05 -20.40
C ASN A 147 -3.70 4.91 -20.36
N ILE A 148 -4.57 4.87 -19.36
CA ILE A 148 -5.56 3.79 -19.17
C ILE A 148 -6.47 3.57 -20.40
N VAL A 149 -6.82 4.64 -21.12
CA VAL A 149 -7.67 4.55 -22.33
C VAL A 149 -6.97 3.77 -23.45
N GLU A 150 -5.68 4.02 -23.65
CA GLU A 150 -4.89 3.30 -24.65
C GLU A 150 -4.67 1.84 -24.24
N HIS A 151 -4.46 1.59 -22.94
CA HIS A 151 -4.41 0.23 -22.40
C HIS A 151 -5.68 -0.58 -22.73
N TYR A 152 -6.87 0.04 -22.60
CA TYR A 152 -8.14 -0.60 -22.99
C TYR A 152 -8.28 -0.85 -24.49
N LYS A 153 -7.66 -0.02 -25.33
CA LYS A 153 -7.57 -0.25 -26.78
C LYS A 153 -6.55 -1.33 -27.15
N ASN A 154 -5.98 -2.02 -26.16
CA ASN A 154 -4.88 -2.97 -26.30
C ASN A 154 -3.61 -2.32 -26.86
N ASN A 155 -3.44 -1.02 -26.66
CA ASN A 155 -2.26 -0.25 -27.06
C ASN A 155 -1.32 -0.07 -25.84
N HIS A 156 -0.28 -0.91 -25.79
CA HIS A 156 0.65 -0.97 -24.67
C HIS A 156 1.94 -0.15 -24.88
N GLN A 157 2.02 0.66 -25.93
CA GLN A 157 3.22 1.44 -26.28
C GLN A 157 3.74 2.35 -25.15
N LYS A 158 2.84 2.81 -24.27
CA LYS A 158 3.15 3.65 -23.10
C LYS A 158 2.91 2.95 -21.77
N CYS A 159 2.68 1.64 -21.79
CA CYS A 159 2.52 0.83 -20.58
C CYS A 159 3.86 0.28 -20.08
N HIS A 160 4.82 0.08 -20.97
CA HIS A 160 6.20 -0.18 -20.60
C HIS A 160 6.97 1.08 -20.95
N LEU A 161 7.34 1.88 -19.96
CA LEU A 161 8.44 2.81 -20.14
C LEU A 161 9.66 1.92 -20.45
N ILE A 162 9.93 1.70 -21.73
CA ILE A 162 11.21 1.21 -22.18
C ILE A 162 12.14 2.35 -21.77
N HIS A 163 12.88 2.17 -20.68
CA HIS A 163 14.07 2.96 -20.43
C HIS A 163 14.92 2.80 -21.69
N ASP A 164 14.95 3.84 -22.51
CA ASP A 164 15.67 3.88 -23.77
C ASP A 164 17.16 3.83 -23.42
N VAL A 165 17.74 2.62 -23.39
CA VAL A 165 19.19 2.41 -23.25
C VAL A 165 19.84 2.74 -24.59
N SER A 166 19.70 4.00 -25.01
CA SER A 166 20.23 4.47 -26.29
C SER A 166 21.07 5.74 -26.19
N VAL A 167 21.67 6.06 -25.03
CA VAL A 167 22.81 7.00 -25.00
C VAL A 167 23.78 6.68 -23.84
N ILE A 168 24.51 5.58 -23.94
CA ILE A 168 25.89 5.57 -23.45
C ILE A 168 26.76 5.30 -24.67
N GLN A 169 27.17 6.38 -25.34
CA GLN A 169 28.31 6.30 -26.25
C GLN A 169 29.52 5.89 -25.42
N ILE A 170 29.88 4.61 -25.48
CA ILE A 170 31.19 4.15 -25.07
C ILE A 170 32.17 4.75 -26.08
N THR A 171 32.80 5.86 -25.71
CA THR A 171 34.01 6.33 -26.37
C THR A 171 35.07 5.25 -26.18
N ASN A 172 35.33 4.49 -27.24
CA ASN A 172 36.50 3.62 -27.33
C ASN A 172 37.75 4.50 -27.24
N LEU A 173 38.44 4.45 -26.10
CA LEU A 173 39.85 4.82 -26.01
C LEU A 173 40.65 3.68 -26.64
N SER A 174 41.01 3.84 -27.90
CA SER A 174 42.11 3.10 -28.53
C SER A 174 43.43 3.46 -27.83
N GLY A 175 44.19 2.43 -27.48
CA GLY A 175 45.61 2.56 -27.10
C GLY A 175 46.51 2.91 -28.27
#